data_AF-A0A0F9HSE7-F1
#
_entry.id   AF-A0A0F9HSE7-F1
#
_cell.length_a   1.000
_cell.length_b   1.000
_cell.length_c   1.000
_cell.angle_alpha   90.00
_cell.angle_beta   90.00
_cell.angle_gamma   90.00
#
_symmetry.space_group_name_H-M   'P 1'
#
loop_
_entity.id
_entity.type
_entity.pdbx_description
1 polymer ?
#
loop_
_entity_poly.entity_id
_entity_poly.type
_entity_poly.pdbx_seq_one_letter_code
_entity_poly.pdbx_strand_id
1 'polypeptide(L)'
;MNIRTASVELRSKAPLLMHRYTGEKPPEPKPTVAKKTQEWIDGKHKKDWIQSAYFDRGMFHIPPEVIESAMVSGARKFRKGKSFQGAVMVEEDFIPLMVYDEEFKNGRALKGNLEDFYLPEYIDLRGVRIQQARIDRCRPIFRFWGLSFTIRFD
;
A
#
# COMPACT_ATOMS: atom_id res chain seq x y z
N MET A 1 -5.86 -9.01 33.28
CA MET A 1 -5.39 -8.30 32.08
C MET A 1 -6.41 -7.22 31.79
N ASN A 2 -6.05 -5.94 31.89
CA ASN A 2 -7.01 -4.84 31.68
C ASN A 2 -6.79 -4.29 30.27
N ILE A 3 -7.51 -4.87 29.31
CA ILE A 3 -7.41 -4.51 27.90
C ILE A 3 -7.99 -3.11 27.71
N ARG A 4 -7.22 -2.24 27.06
CA ARG A 4 -7.63 -0.88 26.71
C ARG A 4 -7.61 -0.71 25.20
N THR A 5 -8.42 0.23 24.73
CA THR A 5 -8.47 0.60 23.32
C THR A 5 -8.25 2.10 23.16
N ALA A 6 -7.74 2.50 21.99
CA ALA A 6 -7.66 3.91 21.59
C ALA A 6 -7.92 4.02 20.08
N SER A 7 -8.79 4.96 19.70
CA SER A 7 -9.02 5.31 18.30
C SER A 7 -7.92 6.23 17.80
N VAL A 8 -7.39 5.95 16.62
CA VAL A 8 -6.29 6.67 16.00
C VAL A 8 -6.73 7.16 14.62
N GLU A 9 -6.51 8.45 14.37
CA GLU A 9 -6.62 9.03 13.03
C GLU A 9 -5.27 9.55 12.56
N LEU A 10 -4.85 9.10 11.39
CA LEU A 10 -3.63 9.56 10.73
C LEU A 10 -4.01 10.34 9.47
N ARG A 11 -3.41 11.52 9.30
CA ARG A 11 -3.41 12.26 8.04
C ARG A 11 -1.99 12.64 7.66
N SER A 12 -1.61 12.36 6.42
CA SER A 12 -0.25 12.58 5.93
C SER A 12 -0.22 13.37 4.63
N LYS A 13 0.76 14.27 4.53
CA LYS A 13 1.17 14.95 3.30
C LYS A 13 2.39 14.29 2.64
N ALA A 14 2.98 13.28 3.30
CA ALA A 14 4.05 12.48 2.73
C ALA A 14 3.44 11.36 1.88
N PRO A 15 3.90 11.14 0.63
CA PRO A 15 3.28 10.14 -0.24
C PRO A 15 3.38 8.71 0.31
N LEU A 16 2.28 7.98 0.26
CA LEU A 16 2.24 6.54 0.48
C LEU A 16 2.38 5.82 -0.84
N LEU A 17 3.37 4.94 -0.91
CA LEU A 17 3.65 4.11 -2.08
C LEU A 17 3.28 2.67 -1.75
N MET A 18 2.40 2.07 -2.54
CA MET A 18 1.97 0.69 -2.31
C MET A 18 2.95 -0.31 -2.91
N HIS A 19 3.08 -1.45 -2.22
CA HIS A 19 3.89 -2.57 -2.68
C HIS A 19 3.41 -3.90 -2.10
N ARG A 20 2.21 -4.33 -2.49
CA ARG A 20 1.68 -5.62 -2.07
C ARG A 20 2.55 -6.76 -2.59
N TYR A 21 2.93 -7.65 -1.68
CA TYR A 21 3.50 -8.93 -2.05
C TYR A 21 2.37 -9.87 -2.50
N THR A 22 2.47 -10.38 -3.73
CA THR A 22 1.40 -11.22 -4.32
C THR A 22 1.65 -12.72 -4.18
N GLY A 23 2.58 -13.11 -3.31
CA GLY A 23 3.02 -14.50 -3.18
C GLY A 23 3.93 -14.94 -4.33
N GLU A 24 4.33 -16.22 -4.29
CA GLU A 24 4.96 -16.87 -5.43
C GLU A 24 3.95 -17.04 -6.55
N LYS A 25 4.33 -16.63 -7.76
CA LYS A 25 3.54 -16.87 -8.96
C LYS A 25 4.28 -17.85 -9.86
N PRO A 26 3.56 -18.74 -10.56
CA PRO A 26 4.17 -19.57 -11.58
C PRO A 26 4.88 -18.65 -12.60
N PRO A 27 6.07 -19.03 -13.07
CA PRO A 27 6.83 -18.21 -14.00
C PRO A 27 6.02 -17.99 -15.27
N GLU A 28 5.79 -16.73 -15.61
CA GLU A 28 5.11 -16.39 -16.87
C GLU A 28 5.97 -16.81 -18.05
N PRO A 29 5.36 -17.33 -19.13
CA PRO A 29 6.11 -17.68 -20.33
C PRO A 29 6.88 -16.46 -20.82
N LYS A 30 8.20 -16.61 -20.97
CA LYS A 30 9.05 -15.54 -21.50
C LYS A 30 8.52 -15.18 -22.89
N PRO A 31 8.24 -13.90 -23.18
CA PRO A 31 7.78 -13.52 -24.51
C PRO A 31 8.82 -13.97 -25.53
N THR A 32 8.40 -14.79 -26.51
CA THR A 32 9.17 -15.10 -27.71
C THR A 32 9.54 -13.79 -28.37
N VAL A 33 10.85 -13.50 -28.48
CA VAL A 33 11.64 -12.41 -29.14
C VAL A 33 10.88 -11.29 -29.90
N ALA A 34 9.68 -10.93 -29.49
CA ALA A 34 8.86 -9.90 -30.05
C ALA A 34 9.47 -8.60 -29.57
N LYS A 35 9.67 -7.67 -30.51
CA LYS A 35 10.05 -6.29 -30.16
C LYS A 35 9.12 -5.83 -29.05
N LYS A 36 9.69 -5.35 -27.94
CA LYS A 36 8.94 -4.73 -26.85
C LYS A 36 8.23 -3.51 -27.45
N THR A 37 7.01 -3.70 -27.93
CA THR A 37 6.16 -2.60 -28.41
C THR A 37 5.79 -1.71 -27.23
N GLN A 38 5.42 -0.46 -27.49
CA GLN A 38 4.95 0.44 -26.43
C GLN A 38 3.75 -0.16 -25.69
N GLU A 39 2.81 -0.77 -26.42
CA GLU A 39 1.66 -1.48 -25.85
C GLU A 39 2.06 -2.60 -24.89
N TRP A 40 3.11 -3.36 -25.21
CA TRP A 40 3.60 -4.41 -24.33
C TRP A 40 4.21 -3.82 -23.04
N ILE A 41 4.91 -2.70 -23.15
CA ILE A 41 5.50 -1.98 -22.01
C ILE A 41 4.38 -1.44 -21.11
N ASP A 42 3.39 -0.77 -21.69
CA ASP A 42 2.25 -0.18 -20.98
C ASP A 42 1.42 -1.27 -20.30
N GLY A 43 1.19 -2.39 -20.97
CA GLY A 43 0.52 -3.56 -20.39
C GLY A 43 1.28 -4.14 -19.19
N LYS A 44 2.61 -4.15 -19.25
CA LYS A 44 3.45 -4.58 -18.12
C LYS A 44 3.40 -3.60 -16.96
N HIS A 45 3.44 -2.29 -17.22
CA HIS A 45 3.32 -1.26 -16.19
C HIS A 45 1.97 -1.34 -15.49
N LYS A 46 0.89 -1.42 -16.26
CA LYS A 46 -0.47 -1.58 -15.74
C LYS A 46 -0.58 -2.82 -14.85
N LYS A 47 -0.04 -3.95 -15.30
CA LYS A 47 0.01 -5.19 -14.53
C LYS A 47 0.79 -5.06 -13.22
N ASP A 48 1.98 -4.45 -13.21
CA ASP A 48 2.75 -4.23 -11.97
C ASP A 48 1.99 -3.31 -11.01
N TRP A 49 1.27 -2.31 -11.54
CA TRP A 49 0.46 -1.39 -10.73
C TRP A 49 -0.70 -2.12 -10.04
N ILE A 50 -1.47 -2.91 -10.80
CA ILE A 50 -2.58 -3.73 -10.27
C ILE A 50 -2.08 -4.71 -9.21
N GLN A 51 -0.95 -5.36 -9.46
CA GLN A 51 -0.41 -6.37 -8.56
C GLN A 51 0.10 -5.77 -7.25
N SER A 52 0.67 -4.58 -7.31
CA SER A 52 1.23 -3.87 -6.15
C SER A 52 0.20 -3.14 -5.30
N ALA A 53 -1.05 -3.00 -5.77
CA ALA A 53 -2.14 -2.39 -5.04
C ALA A 53 -2.64 -3.26 -3.87
N TYR A 54 -2.77 -2.65 -2.69
CA TYR A 54 -3.62 -3.15 -1.62
C TYR A 54 -5.07 -2.72 -1.90
N PHE A 55 -5.78 -3.58 -2.62
CA PHE A 55 -7.16 -3.33 -3.04
C PHE A 55 -8.02 -4.55 -2.75
N ASP A 56 -9.10 -4.35 -2.02
CA ASP A 56 -10.09 -5.37 -1.69
C ASP A 56 -11.41 -4.67 -1.33
N ARG A 57 -12.54 -5.38 -1.35
CA ARG A 57 -13.88 -4.83 -1.06
C ARG A 57 -14.23 -3.59 -1.91
N GLY A 58 -13.68 -3.50 -3.13
CA GLY A 58 -13.91 -2.40 -4.06
C GLY A 58 -13.21 -1.09 -3.70
N MET A 59 -12.20 -1.11 -2.81
CA MET A 59 -11.48 0.09 -2.39
C MET A 59 -10.02 -0.19 -1.99
N PHE A 60 -9.21 0.86 -1.98
CA PHE A 60 -7.85 0.77 -1.43
C PHE A 60 -7.89 0.64 0.09
N HIS A 61 -6.99 -0.18 0.63
CA HIS A 61 -6.86 -0.39 2.07
C HIS A 61 -5.39 -0.52 2.47
N ILE A 62 -5.14 -0.49 3.76
CA ILE A 62 -3.85 -0.86 4.35
C ILE A 62 -4.09 -2.09 5.24
N PRO A 63 -3.36 -3.20 5.04
CA PRO A 63 -3.45 -4.34 5.94
C PRO A 63 -3.03 -3.97 7.36
N PRO A 64 -3.68 -4.51 8.41
CA PRO A 64 -3.34 -4.20 9.80
C PRO A 64 -1.87 -4.50 10.13
N GLU A 65 -1.30 -5.56 9.56
CA GLU A 65 0.08 -5.98 9.82
C GLU A 65 1.10 -4.95 9.33
N VAL A 66 0.74 -4.16 8.30
CA VAL A 66 1.58 -3.05 7.81
C VAL A 66 1.60 -1.92 8.84
N ILE A 67 0.46 -1.61 9.45
CA ILE A 67 0.33 -0.58 10.50
C ILE A 67 1.07 -1.03 11.76
N GLU A 68 0.85 -2.27 12.20
CA GLU A 68 1.55 -2.86 13.35
C GLU A 68 3.07 -2.88 13.15
N SER A 69 3.53 -3.30 11.98
CA SER A 69 4.96 -3.30 11.63
C SER A 69 5.57 -1.90 11.67
N ALA A 70 4.82 -0.88 11.21
CA ALA A 70 5.25 0.51 11.27
C ALA A 70 5.37 1.00 12.73
N MET A 71 4.37 0.70 13.57
CA MET A 71 4.39 1.05 15.00
C MET A 71 5.53 0.36 15.75
N VAL A 72 5.72 -0.94 15.54
CA VAL A 72 6.84 -1.72 16.12
C VAL A 72 8.19 -1.14 15.68
N SER A 73 8.32 -0.77 14.40
CA SER A 73 9.54 -0.14 13.87
C SER A 73 9.80 1.23 14.53
N GLY A 74 8.75 2.00 14.82
CA GLY A 74 8.83 3.21 15.63
C GLY A 74 9.31 2.92 17.07
N ALA A 75 8.69 1.95 17.74
CA ALA A 75 9.01 1.56 19.12
C ALA A 75 10.45 1.01 19.29
N ARG A 76 11.02 0.40 18.24
CA ARG A 76 12.43 -0.02 18.23
C ARG A 76 13.39 1.13 18.46
N LYS A 77 13.06 2.36 18.03
CA LYS A 77 13.87 3.56 18.28
C LYS A 77 13.98 3.89 19.78
N PHE A 78 13.03 3.41 20.58
CA PHE A 78 13.00 3.57 22.04
C PHE A 78 13.37 2.28 22.80
N ARG A 79 13.94 1.28 22.11
CA ARG A 79 14.28 -0.05 22.67
C ARG A 79 13.09 -0.81 23.25
N LYS A 80 11.87 -0.51 22.80
CA LYS A 80 10.61 -1.15 23.25
C LYS A 80 9.99 -2.09 22.22
N GLY A 81 10.67 -2.36 21.11
CA GLY A 81 10.10 -3.11 19.97
C GLY A 81 9.46 -4.45 20.33
N LYS A 82 10.13 -5.32 21.09
CA LYS A 82 9.58 -6.64 21.47
C LYS A 82 8.38 -6.53 22.42
N SER A 83 8.45 -5.65 23.41
CA SER A 83 7.34 -5.40 24.33
C SER A 83 6.14 -4.83 23.60
N PHE A 84 6.36 -3.87 22.70
CA PHE A 84 5.31 -3.25 21.90
C PHE A 84 4.64 -4.27 20.96
N GLN A 85 5.43 -5.14 20.32
CA GLN A 85 4.92 -6.17 19.40
C GLN A 85 3.99 -7.17 20.11
N GLY A 86 4.21 -7.47 21.38
CA GLY A 86 3.35 -8.37 22.15
C GLY A 86 2.14 -7.68 22.80
N ALA A 87 2.18 -6.36 22.95
CA ALA A 87 1.23 -5.59 23.75
C ALA A 87 0.31 -4.68 22.93
N VAL A 88 0.53 -4.52 21.62
CA VAL A 88 -0.27 -3.63 20.77
C VAL A 88 -0.69 -4.34 19.50
N MET A 89 -1.98 -4.28 19.19
CA MET A 89 -2.60 -4.88 18.02
C MET A 89 -3.64 -3.92 17.41
N VAL A 90 -3.81 -3.96 16.09
CA VAL A 90 -4.91 -3.26 15.41
C VAL A 90 -6.16 -4.14 15.45
N GLU A 91 -7.31 -3.57 15.82
CA GLU A 91 -8.55 -4.36 15.96
C GLU A 91 -9.22 -4.67 14.62
N GLU A 92 -9.10 -3.78 13.65
CA GLU A 92 -9.71 -3.93 12.34
C GLU A 92 -8.95 -4.93 11.45
N ASP A 93 -9.69 -5.75 10.72
CA ASP A 93 -9.15 -6.63 9.66
C ASP A 93 -8.90 -5.89 8.34
N PHE A 94 -9.53 -4.72 8.19
CA PHE A 94 -9.54 -3.93 6.97
C PHE A 94 -9.57 -2.44 7.32
N ILE A 95 -8.52 -1.70 6.94
CA ILE A 95 -8.41 -0.27 7.18
C ILE A 95 -8.51 0.47 5.85
N PRO A 96 -9.65 1.11 5.53
CA PRO A 96 -9.81 1.86 4.29
C PRO A 96 -8.76 2.97 4.17
N LEU A 97 -8.15 3.07 2.99
CA LEU A 97 -7.31 4.22 2.67
C LEU A 97 -8.21 5.40 2.32
N MET A 98 -8.09 6.48 3.09
CA MET A 98 -8.77 7.73 2.80
C MET A 98 -7.84 8.61 1.97
N VAL A 99 -8.33 9.14 0.84
CA VAL A 99 -7.62 10.09 -0.01
C VAL A 99 -8.20 11.47 0.23
N TYR A 100 -7.32 12.46 0.28
CA TYR A 100 -7.67 13.87 0.49
C TYR A 100 -7.23 14.67 -0.74
N ASP A 101 -8.05 15.61 -1.17
CA ASP A 101 -7.72 16.56 -2.21
C ASP A 101 -8.38 17.92 -1.88
N GLU A 102 -8.26 18.90 -2.77
CA GLU A 102 -8.82 20.24 -2.55
C GLU A 102 -10.36 20.22 -2.45
N GLU A 103 -11.01 19.27 -3.12
CA GLU A 103 -12.47 19.11 -3.16
C GLU A 103 -12.99 18.34 -1.94
N PHE A 104 -12.24 17.33 -1.46
CA PHE A 104 -12.63 16.41 -0.39
C PHE A 104 -11.77 16.58 0.87
N LYS A 105 -11.92 17.72 1.55
CA LYS A 105 -11.20 18.02 2.81
C LYS A 105 -11.45 17.03 3.95
N ASN A 106 -12.60 16.36 3.94
CA ASN A 106 -12.96 15.35 4.94
C ASN A 106 -12.39 13.96 4.62
N GLY A 107 -11.72 13.82 3.47
CA GLY A 107 -11.23 12.54 2.97
C GLY A 107 -12.35 11.68 2.41
N ARG A 108 -12.03 10.89 1.38
CA ARG A 108 -12.94 9.87 0.85
C ARG A 108 -12.17 8.60 0.56
N ALA A 109 -12.84 7.47 0.68
CA ALA A 109 -12.31 6.24 0.10
C ALA A 109 -12.63 6.20 -1.40
N LEU A 110 -11.66 5.79 -2.20
CA LEU A 110 -11.86 5.55 -3.63
C LEU A 110 -12.55 4.20 -3.80
N LYS A 111 -13.84 4.23 -4.16
CA LYS A 111 -14.69 3.04 -4.35
C LYS A 111 -14.94 2.81 -5.84
N GLY A 112 -14.73 1.60 -6.34
CA GLY A 112 -14.91 1.25 -7.75
C GLY A 112 -14.21 -0.04 -8.14
N ASN A 113 -13.92 -0.23 -9.43
CA ASN A 113 -13.02 -1.30 -9.85
C ASN A 113 -11.57 -0.79 -9.84
N LEU A 114 -10.62 -1.66 -9.50
CA LEU A 114 -9.20 -1.29 -9.42
C LEU A 114 -8.67 -0.69 -10.73
N GLU A 115 -9.13 -1.23 -11.86
CA GLU A 115 -8.74 -0.80 -13.20
C GLU A 115 -9.12 0.67 -13.49
N ASP A 116 -10.22 1.15 -12.91
CA ASP A 116 -10.72 2.51 -13.10
C ASP A 116 -9.81 3.55 -12.42
N PHE A 117 -8.94 3.11 -11.51
CA PHE A 117 -8.00 3.96 -10.78
C PHE A 117 -6.58 3.94 -11.36
N TYR A 118 -6.36 3.28 -12.51
CA TYR A 118 -5.08 3.37 -13.23
C TYR A 118 -4.97 4.71 -13.97
N LEU A 119 -4.85 5.79 -13.20
CA LEU A 119 -4.82 7.18 -13.66
C LEU A 119 -3.47 7.82 -13.33
N PRO A 120 -2.99 8.80 -14.13
CA PRO A 120 -1.66 9.41 -13.95
C PRO A 120 -1.34 9.90 -12.53
N GLU A 121 -2.33 10.42 -11.81
CA GLU A 121 -2.19 10.94 -10.43
C GLU A 121 -1.88 9.84 -9.39
N TYR A 122 -2.29 8.60 -9.67
CA TYR A 122 -2.07 7.43 -8.81
C TYR A 122 -0.94 6.53 -9.31
N ILE A 123 -0.20 6.93 -10.34
CA ILE A 123 0.90 6.15 -10.92
C ILE A 123 2.26 6.69 -10.45
N ASP A 124 3.05 5.82 -9.81
CA ASP A 124 4.49 6.00 -9.63
C ASP A 124 5.25 5.01 -10.52
N LEU A 125 5.89 5.54 -11.57
CA LEU A 125 6.74 4.78 -12.48
C LEU A 125 8.19 5.15 -12.28
N ARG A 126 9.02 4.19 -11.83
CA ARG A 126 10.47 4.40 -11.63
C ARG A 126 11.27 3.19 -12.06
N GLY A 127 12.40 3.43 -12.72
CA GLY A 127 13.38 2.38 -12.97
C GLY A 127 14.15 2.01 -11.70
N VAL A 128 13.99 0.78 -11.23
CA VAL A 128 14.73 0.22 -10.09
C VAL A 128 15.82 -0.74 -10.57
N ARG A 129 16.88 -0.89 -9.78
CA ARG A 129 17.96 -1.83 -10.08
C ARG A 129 17.72 -3.15 -9.35
N ILE A 130 17.64 -4.25 -10.08
CA ILE A 130 17.67 -5.61 -9.54
C ILE A 130 18.95 -6.25 -10.05
N GLN A 131 19.92 -6.43 -9.14
CA GLN A 131 21.28 -6.87 -9.47
C GLN A 131 21.92 -5.96 -10.53
N GLN A 132 22.19 -6.47 -11.74
CA GLN A 132 22.75 -5.69 -12.86
C GLN A 132 21.68 -5.14 -13.80
N ALA A 133 20.43 -5.61 -13.70
CA ALA A 133 19.35 -5.18 -14.57
C ALA A 133 18.62 -3.95 -14.00
N ARG A 134 18.23 -3.03 -14.89
CA ARG A 134 17.27 -1.96 -14.57
C ARG A 134 15.90 -2.38 -15.09
N ILE A 135 14.91 -2.40 -14.21
CA ILE A 135 13.52 -2.70 -14.56
C ILE A 135 12.62 -1.56 -14.10
N ASP A 136 11.59 -1.26 -14.89
CA ASP A 136 10.56 -0.34 -14.46
C ASP A 136 9.68 -1.00 -13.41
N ARG A 137 9.37 -0.23 -12.35
CA ARG A 137 8.33 -0.55 -11.38
C ARG A 137 7.24 0.50 -11.47
N CYS A 138 6.02 0.04 -11.67
CA CYS A 138 4.83 0.87 -11.73
C CYS A 138 3.92 0.51 -10.55
N ARG A 139 3.63 1.47 -9.67
CA ARG A 139 2.96 1.21 -8.39
C ARG A 139 1.95 2.31 -8.04
N PRO A 140 0.89 1.99 -7.27
CA PRO A 140 0.00 3.01 -6.73
C PRO A 140 0.70 3.96 -5.78
N ILE A 141 0.45 5.26 -5.94
CA ILE A 141 0.94 6.32 -5.06
C ILE A 141 -0.21 7.22 -4.61
N PHE A 142 -0.23 7.56 -3.32
CA PHE A 142 -1.21 8.46 -2.72
C PHE A 142 -0.49 9.60 -2.01
N ARG A 143 -0.59 10.81 -2.56
CA ARG A 143 0.18 11.98 -2.08
C ARG A 143 -0.39 12.57 -0.80
N PHE A 144 -1.71 12.54 -0.68
CA PHE A 144 -2.46 13.02 0.49
C PHE A 144 -3.42 11.91 0.90
N TRP A 145 -3.17 11.35 2.07
CA TRP A 145 -3.87 10.16 2.51
C TRP A 145 -4.05 10.14 4.03
N GLY A 146 -4.91 9.26 4.49
CA GLY A 146 -5.12 9.02 5.90
C GLY A 146 -5.76 7.66 6.17
N LEU A 147 -5.76 7.32 7.46
CA LEU A 147 -6.28 6.07 7.99
C LEU A 147 -7.00 6.38 9.31
N SER A 148 -8.05 5.63 9.59
CA SER A 148 -8.72 5.61 10.89
C SER A 148 -8.82 4.17 11.33
N PHE A 149 -8.31 3.86 12.53
CA PHE A 149 -8.25 2.51 13.06
C PHE A 149 -8.18 2.54 14.59
N THR A 150 -8.38 1.39 15.23
CA THR A 150 -8.41 1.22 16.68
C THR A 150 -7.25 0.35 17.09
N ILE A 151 -6.46 0.82 18.05
CA ILE A 151 -5.42 0.01 18.69
C ILE A 151 -5.94 -0.57 20.00
N ARG A 152 -5.66 -1.84 20.22
CA ARG A 152 -5.86 -2.55 21.49
C ARG A 152 -4.52 -2.79 22.16
N PHE A 153 -4.44 -2.52 23.46
CA PHE A 153 -3.21 -2.69 24.22
C PHE A 153 -3.41 -3.05 25.70
N ASP A 154 -2.37 -3.60 26.32
CA ASP A 154 -2.33 -4.02 27.74
C ASP A 154 -1.08 -3.54 28.51
#